data_AF-A0A7J7QSJ6-F1
#
_entry.id   AF-A0A7J7QSJ6-F1
#
_cell.length_a   1.000
_cell.length_b   1.000
_cell.length_c   1.000
_cell.angle_alpha   90.00
_cell.angle_beta   90.00
_cell.angle_gamma   90.00
#
_symmetry.space_group_name_H-M   'P 1'
#
loop_
_entity.id
_entity.type
_entity.pdbx_description
1 polymer ?
#
loop_
_entity_poly.entity_id
_entity_poly.type
_entity_poly.pdbx_seq_one_letter_code
_entity_poly.pdbx_strand_id
1 'polypeptide(L)'
;MEDSTTALTSIVLLGLGLCQGPWNQVQAGDVPKPSIWADPGPIVTNGSSVTIWCQGSLQASAYVLYKERGSEPWETKKPQESSGKAGFLIGTTTSSHAGQYQCAYYTIGNILSEQSDPLLLVVTASKPQDYTVENLIRMGMAGLVLVVLGVLLFQARNDTRMTHHAAKM
;
A
#
# COMPACT_ATOMS: atom_id res chain seq x y z
N MET A 1 -22.79 -31.82 74.11
CA MET A 1 -23.48 -31.05 73.04
C MET A 1 -22.45 -30.12 72.46
N GLU A 2 -21.46 -30.69 71.78
CA GLU A 2 -20.24 -30.02 71.32
C GLU A 2 -19.76 -30.82 70.11
N ASP A 3 -20.29 -30.55 68.91
CA ASP A 3 -19.60 -30.96 67.66
C ASP A 3 -20.17 -30.33 66.36
N SER A 4 -20.75 -29.12 66.43
CA SER A 4 -21.25 -28.45 65.21
C SER A 4 -20.47 -27.17 64.86
N THR A 5 -19.67 -26.65 65.77
CA THR A 5 -18.89 -25.42 65.53
C THR A 5 -17.53 -25.71 64.88
N THR A 6 -16.96 -26.88 65.14
CA THR A 6 -15.69 -27.40 64.56
C THR A 6 -15.83 -27.82 63.10
N ALA A 7 -16.99 -28.37 62.70
CA ALA A 7 -17.23 -28.75 61.31
C ALA A 7 -17.41 -27.55 60.37
N LEU A 8 -18.02 -26.46 60.86
CA LEU A 8 -18.26 -25.25 60.06
C LEU A 8 -16.98 -24.43 59.87
N THR A 9 -16.07 -24.41 60.85
CA THR A 9 -14.77 -23.72 60.72
C THR A 9 -13.84 -24.43 59.72
N SER A 10 -13.89 -25.77 59.65
CA SER A 10 -13.13 -26.53 58.65
C SER A 10 -13.59 -26.31 57.21
N ILE A 11 -14.90 -26.12 56.97
CA ILE A 11 -15.45 -25.86 55.63
C ILE A 11 -15.10 -24.44 55.13
N VAL A 12 -15.06 -23.45 56.02
CA VAL A 12 -14.69 -22.06 55.67
C VAL A 12 -13.21 -21.94 55.27
N LEU A 13 -12.31 -22.74 55.85
CA LEU A 13 -10.88 -22.73 55.52
C LEU A 13 -10.55 -23.41 54.18
N LEU A 14 -11.36 -24.40 53.75
CA LEU A 14 -11.22 -25.04 52.43
C LEU A 14 -11.77 -24.17 51.27
N GLY A 15 -12.53 -23.11 51.57
CA GLY A 15 -13.16 -22.23 50.58
C GLY A 15 -12.34 -21.02 50.11
N LEU A 16 -11.15 -20.77 50.69
CA LEU A 16 -10.32 -19.59 50.36
C LEU A 16 -8.88 -19.92 49.92
N GLY A 17 -8.56 -21.20 49.68
CA GLY A 17 -7.21 -21.65 49.40
C GLY A 17 -7.03 -22.23 47.99
N LEU A 18 -6.30 -21.49 47.15
CA LEU A 18 -5.60 -21.92 45.93
C LEU A 18 -6.33 -21.78 44.58
N CYS A 19 -6.72 -20.56 44.22
CA CYS A 19 -6.48 -20.07 42.85
C CYS A 19 -5.09 -19.41 42.77
N GLN A 20 -4.05 -20.11 43.26
CA GLN A 20 -2.67 -19.70 43.05
C GLN A 20 -2.14 -20.47 41.85
N GLY A 21 -2.61 -20.08 40.66
CA GLY A 21 -1.84 -20.33 39.45
C GLY A 21 -0.49 -19.62 39.59
N PRO A 22 0.63 -20.18 39.08
CA PRO A 22 1.91 -19.50 39.12
C PRO A 22 1.81 -18.20 38.29
N TRP A 23 1.55 -17.05 38.92
CA TRP A 23 1.61 -15.73 38.26
C TRP A 23 3.04 -15.18 38.27
N ASN A 24 4.00 -16.09 38.13
CA ASN A 24 5.42 -15.81 38.19
C ASN A 24 6.11 -16.48 37.00
N GLN A 25 5.52 -16.37 35.81
CA GLN A 25 6.35 -16.30 34.63
C GLN A 25 6.67 -14.83 34.45
N VAL A 26 7.84 -14.42 34.92
CA VAL A 26 8.53 -13.28 34.31
C VAL A 26 8.89 -13.76 32.90
N GLN A 27 7.90 -13.70 32.01
CA GLN A 27 8.09 -13.92 30.60
C GLN A 27 9.06 -12.82 30.16
N ALA A 28 10.21 -13.19 29.62
CA ALA A 28 11.03 -12.26 28.86
C ALA A 28 10.07 -11.56 27.88
N GLY A 29 9.89 -10.25 28.02
CA GLY A 29 8.76 -9.55 27.40
C GLY A 29 8.66 -9.90 25.92
N ASP A 30 7.57 -10.57 25.53
CA ASP A 30 7.39 -11.02 24.15
C ASP A 30 7.45 -9.81 23.22
N VAL A 31 8.45 -9.79 22.33
CA VAL A 31 8.60 -8.74 21.33
C VAL A 31 7.54 -8.98 20.26
N PRO A 32 6.52 -8.10 20.12
CA PRO A 32 5.39 -8.39 19.24
C PRO A 32 5.83 -8.47 17.78
N LYS A 33 5.23 -9.40 17.04
CA LYS A 33 5.43 -9.54 15.60
C LYS A 33 4.96 -8.27 14.86
N PRO A 34 5.76 -7.70 13.96
CA PRO A 34 5.38 -6.49 13.22
C PRO A 34 4.35 -6.76 12.12
N SER A 35 3.64 -5.71 11.74
CA SER A 35 2.73 -5.68 10.59
C SER A 35 3.41 -5.07 9.37
N ILE A 36 3.10 -5.60 8.19
CA ILE A 36 3.65 -5.13 6.90
C ILE A 36 2.51 -4.86 5.91
N TRP A 37 2.63 -3.80 5.12
CA TRP A 37 1.70 -3.50 4.02
C TRP A 37 2.37 -2.64 2.94
N ALA A 38 1.71 -2.48 1.79
CA ALA A 38 2.15 -1.57 0.74
C ALA A 38 1.13 -0.44 0.53
N ASP A 39 1.64 0.74 0.23
CA ASP A 39 0.88 1.93 -0.16
C ASP A 39 1.37 2.40 -1.54
N PRO A 40 0.48 2.60 -2.54
CA PRO A 40 -1.00 2.57 -2.47
C PRO A 40 -1.60 1.16 -2.43
N GLY A 41 -0.79 0.12 -2.61
CA GLY A 41 -1.23 -1.27 -2.56
C GLY A 41 -0.14 -2.24 -3.02
N PRO A 42 -0.41 -3.56 -2.93
CA PRO A 42 0.57 -4.59 -3.29
C PRO A 42 0.68 -4.85 -4.80
N ILE A 43 -0.18 -4.24 -5.62
CA ILE A 43 -0.18 -4.39 -7.08
C ILE A 43 0.07 -3.01 -7.68
N VAL A 44 1.18 -2.86 -8.39
CA VAL A 44 1.63 -1.58 -8.94
C VAL A 44 2.08 -1.73 -10.39
N THR A 45 1.99 -0.66 -11.17
CA THR A 45 2.42 -0.66 -12.57
C THR A 45 3.91 -0.34 -12.68
N ASN A 46 4.63 -0.96 -13.61
CA ASN A 46 6.01 -0.65 -13.93
C ASN A 46 6.20 0.86 -14.16
N GLY A 47 7.19 1.45 -13.49
CA GLY A 47 7.47 2.89 -13.49
C GLY A 47 6.74 3.69 -12.41
N SER A 48 5.78 3.11 -11.69
CA SER A 48 5.12 3.77 -10.55
C SER A 48 5.91 3.61 -9.26
N SER A 49 5.58 4.41 -8.24
CA SER A 49 6.17 4.32 -6.91
C SER A 49 5.31 3.48 -5.97
N VAL A 50 5.96 2.82 -5.00
CA VAL A 50 5.29 2.11 -3.90
C VAL A 50 6.11 2.27 -2.63
N THR A 51 5.45 2.44 -1.50
CA THR A 51 6.09 2.39 -0.19
C THR A 51 5.66 1.13 0.53
N ILE A 52 6.63 0.30 0.90
CA ILE A 52 6.40 -0.82 1.81
C ILE A 52 6.53 -0.28 3.24
N TRP A 53 5.49 -0.43 4.03
CA TRP A 53 5.44 0.01 5.41
C TRP A 53 5.63 -1.18 6.35
N CYS A 54 6.42 -0.98 7.39
CA CYS A 54 6.56 -1.90 8.51
C CYS A 54 6.23 -1.19 9.81
N GLN A 55 5.37 -1.77 10.64
CA GLN A 55 5.00 -1.22 11.94
C GLN A 55 5.20 -2.26 13.03
N GLY A 56 5.95 -1.86 14.06
CA GLY A 56 6.23 -2.69 15.22
C GLY A 56 5.98 -1.90 16.50
N SER A 57 6.89 -2.04 17.46
CA SER A 57 6.79 -1.34 18.74
C SER A 57 7.26 0.12 18.65
N LEU A 58 6.74 0.96 19.55
CA LEU A 58 7.28 2.31 19.82
C LEU A 58 8.72 2.27 20.37
N GLN A 59 9.13 1.11 20.91
CA GLN A 59 10.51 0.88 21.37
C GLN A 59 11.42 0.33 20.26
N ALA A 60 11.02 0.41 18.99
CA ALA A 60 11.88 0.02 17.88
C ALA A 60 13.06 0.99 17.75
N SER A 61 14.27 0.45 17.59
CA SER A 61 15.51 1.20 17.31
C SER A 61 15.85 1.19 15.82
N ALA A 62 15.48 0.12 15.11
CA ALA A 62 15.66 -0.03 13.67
C ALA A 62 14.65 -1.03 13.08
N TYR A 63 14.27 -0.82 11.82
CA TYR A 63 13.43 -1.68 11.00
C TYR A 63 14.25 -2.29 9.87
N VAL A 64 14.05 -3.57 9.63
CA VAL A 64 14.76 -4.36 8.61
C VAL A 64 13.74 -4.92 7.64
N LEU A 65 13.96 -4.72 6.35
CA LEU A 65 13.12 -5.25 5.29
C LEU A 65 13.89 -6.33 4.52
N TYR A 66 13.27 -7.49 4.36
CA TYR A 66 13.78 -8.63 3.61
C TYR A 66 13.00 -8.77 2.31
N LYS A 67 13.69 -9.16 1.23
CA LYS A 67 13.09 -9.49 -0.07
C LYS A 67 13.50 -10.91 -0.44
N GLU A 68 12.51 -11.71 -0.83
CA GLU A 68 12.66 -13.15 -1.12
C GLU A 68 13.14 -13.95 0.11
N ARG A 69 13.18 -15.28 0.02
CA ARG A 69 13.53 -16.18 1.15
C ARG A 69 15.03 -16.15 1.51
N GLY A 70 15.68 -15.01 1.38
CA GLY A 70 17.06 -14.78 1.79
C GLY A 70 17.17 -14.35 3.25
N SER A 71 18.33 -14.60 3.86
CA SER A 71 18.66 -14.11 5.20
C SER A 71 19.22 -12.68 5.21
N GLU A 72 19.65 -12.17 4.06
CA GLU A 72 20.22 -10.83 3.95
C GLU A 72 19.12 -9.74 3.90
N PRO A 73 19.26 -8.68 4.71
CA PRO A 73 18.42 -7.50 4.61
C PRO A 73 18.51 -6.84 3.23
N TRP A 74 17.36 -6.51 2.65
CA TRP A 74 17.29 -5.64 1.48
C TRP A 74 17.57 -4.18 1.86
N GLU A 75 16.96 -3.71 2.96
CA GLU A 75 17.19 -2.36 3.48
C GLU A 75 16.96 -2.30 4.99
N THR A 76 17.65 -1.40 5.69
CA THR A 76 17.44 -1.12 7.12
C THR A 76 17.22 0.38 7.32
N LYS A 77 16.20 0.75 8.10
CA LYS A 77 15.84 2.15 8.39
C LYS A 77 15.61 2.38 9.87
N LYS A 78 15.84 3.62 10.31
CA LYS A 78 15.38 4.08 11.63
C LYS A 78 13.85 4.28 11.61
N PRO A 79 13.18 4.15 12.76
CA PRO A 79 11.77 4.53 12.90
C PRO A 79 11.54 5.96 12.41
N GLN A 80 10.40 6.19 11.78
CA GLN A 80 9.96 7.53 11.42
C GLN A 80 9.36 8.20 12.65
N GLU A 81 10.09 9.13 13.24
CA GLU A 81 9.66 9.86 14.45
C GLU A 81 9.25 8.90 15.59
N SER A 82 8.28 9.29 16.42
CA SER A 82 7.66 8.47 17.47
C SER A 82 6.52 7.57 16.96
N SER A 83 6.39 7.35 15.65
CA SER A 83 5.23 6.64 15.07
C SER A 83 5.29 5.12 15.17
N GLY A 84 6.45 4.55 15.57
CA GLY A 84 6.62 3.09 15.67
C GLY A 84 6.52 2.37 14.32
N LYS A 85 6.85 3.04 13.22
CA LYS A 85 6.86 2.46 11.87
C LYS A 85 8.00 3.02 11.02
N ALA A 86 8.33 2.33 9.93
CA ALA A 86 9.26 2.78 8.91
C ALA A 86 8.70 2.49 7.50
N GLY A 87 8.98 3.39 6.56
CA GLY A 87 8.59 3.29 5.15
C GLY A 87 9.80 3.07 4.23
N PHE A 88 9.71 2.05 3.38
CA PHE A 88 10.70 1.67 2.38
C PHE A 88 10.17 2.03 1.00
N LEU A 89 10.60 3.18 0.46
CA LEU A 89 10.12 3.73 -0.81
C LEU A 89 10.88 3.09 -1.98
N ILE A 90 10.15 2.45 -2.87
CA ILE A 90 10.61 2.08 -4.21
C ILE A 90 10.09 3.16 -5.16
N GLY A 91 10.97 4.08 -5.55
CA GLY A 91 10.59 5.26 -6.36
C GLY A 91 10.11 4.90 -7.78
N THR A 92 10.84 4.03 -8.46
CA THR A 92 10.51 3.58 -9.82
C THR A 92 10.51 2.06 -9.85
N THR A 93 9.33 1.47 -9.76
CA THR A 93 9.17 0.01 -9.76
C THR A 93 9.50 -0.59 -11.11
N THR A 94 10.07 -1.79 -11.08
CA THR A 94 10.43 -2.61 -12.25
C THR A 94 10.13 -4.07 -11.92
N SER A 95 10.19 -4.97 -12.88
CA SER A 95 9.95 -6.40 -12.65
C SER A 95 10.85 -7.01 -11.57
N SER A 96 12.08 -6.52 -11.40
CA SER A 96 13.01 -6.98 -10.36
C SER A 96 12.56 -6.65 -8.94
N HIS A 97 11.65 -5.68 -8.77
CA HIS A 97 11.08 -5.33 -7.48
C HIS A 97 9.92 -6.24 -7.07
N ALA A 98 9.33 -7.00 -8.01
CA ALA A 98 8.31 -7.98 -7.65
C ALA A 98 8.91 -9.06 -6.74
N GLY A 99 8.11 -9.58 -5.81
CA GLY A 99 8.53 -10.62 -4.88
C GLY A 99 7.82 -10.59 -3.55
N GLN A 100 8.22 -11.51 -2.67
CA GLN A 100 7.71 -11.61 -1.31
C GLN A 100 8.61 -10.81 -0.36
N TYR A 101 8.01 -9.95 0.44
CA TYR A 101 8.68 -9.11 1.43
C TYR A 101 8.25 -9.51 2.84
N GLN A 102 9.17 -9.45 3.79
CA GLN A 102 8.90 -9.57 5.22
C GLN A 102 9.71 -8.52 5.95
N CYS A 103 9.22 -8.03 7.08
CA CYS A 103 9.98 -7.09 7.90
C CYS A 103 10.13 -7.56 9.34
N ALA A 104 11.20 -7.10 9.98
CA ALA A 104 11.44 -7.27 11.40
C ALA A 104 11.92 -5.94 11.99
N TYR A 105 12.02 -5.83 13.31
CA TYR A 105 12.62 -4.67 13.96
C TYR A 105 13.47 -5.07 15.16
N TYR A 106 14.48 -4.25 15.44
CA TYR A 106 15.23 -4.31 16.68
C TYR A 106 14.57 -3.42 17.72
N THR A 107 14.47 -3.88 18.96
CA THR A 107 14.11 -3.03 20.09
C THR A 107 15.31 -2.15 20.50
N ILE A 108 15.08 -1.15 21.37
CA ILE A 108 16.17 -0.38 22.01
C ILE A 108 17.13 -1.30 22.78
N GLY A 109 16.66 -2.45 23.27
CA GLY A 109 17.47 -3.49 23.92
C GLY A 109 18.23 -4.40 22.95
N ASN A 110 18.28 -4.08 21.65
CA ASN A 110 18.88 -4.90 20.59
C ASN A 110 18.30 -6.31 20.45
N ILE A 111 17.03 -6.50 20.83
CA ILE A 111 16.31 -7.76 20.63
C ILE A 111 15.61 -7.68 19.28
N LEU A 112 15.83 -8.69 18.42
CA LEU A 112 15.18 -8.80 17.12
C LEU A 112 13.77 -9.40 17.30
N SER A 113 12.76 -8.77 16.69
CA SER A 113 11.41 -9.34 16.61
C SER A 113 11.36 -10.56 15.69
N GLU A 114 10.28 -11.33 15.78
CA GLU A 114 9.92 -12.23 14.67
C GLU A 114 9.71 -11.46 13.37
N GLN A 115 9.84 -12.15 12.23
CA GLN A 115 9.48 -11.59 10.93
C GLN A 115 7.96 -11.46 10.80
N SER A 116 7.50 -10.42 10.11
CA SER A 116 6.09 -10.18 9.78
C SER A 116 5.51 -11.31 8.92
N ASP A 117 4.19 -11.27 8.71
CA ASP A 117 3.60 -12.04 7.62
C ASP A 117 4.16 -11.60 6.26
N PRO A 118 4.16 -12.47 5.24
CA PRO A 118 4.68 -12.12 3.94
C PRO A 118 3.76 -11.17 3.16
N LEU A 119 4.35 -10.15 2.55
CA LEU A 119 3.71 -9.23 1.60
C LEU A 119 4.17 -9.57 0.18
N LEU A 120 3.26 -10.01 -0.69
CA LEU A 120 3.56 -10.23 -2.11
C LEU A 120 3.38 -8.94 -2.91
N LEU A 121 4.48 -8.34 -3.38
CA LEU A 121 4.47 -7.20 -4.28
C LEU A 121 4.45 -7.68 -5.73
N VAL A 122 3.45 -7.25 -6.50
CA VAL A 122 3.26 -7.58 -7.92
C VAL A 122 3.46 -6.33 -8.76
N VAL A 123 4.33 -6.43 -9.77
CA VAL A 123 4.57 -5.34 -10.74
C VAL A 123 3.98 -5.72 -12.09
N THR A 124 2.96 -4.99 -12.54
CA THR A 124 2.31 -5.19 -13.84
C THR A 124 2.95 -4.32 -14.92
N ALA A 125 2.78 -4.67 -16.20
CA ALA A 125 3.23 -3.80 -17.29
C ALA A 125 2.51 -2.43 -17.24
N SER A 126 3.19 -1.38 -17.68
CA SER A 126 2.54 -0.09 -17.94
C SER A 126 1.63 -0.23 -19.16
N LYS A 127 0.40 0.28 -19.07
CA LYS A 127 -0.42 0.44 -20.29
C LYS A 127 0.22 1.54 -21.15
N PRO A 128 0.33 1.36 -22.46
CA PRO A 128 0.60 2.48 -23.36
C PRO A 128 -0.45 3.56 -23.10
N GLN A 129 -0.02 4.80 -22.87
CA GLN A 129 -0.93 5.94 -22.87
C GLN A 129 -1.47 6.08 -24.30
N ASP A 130 -2.76 5.85 -24.50
CA ASP A 130 -3.47 5.96 -25.78
C ASP A 130 -3.68 7.46 -26.17
N TYR A 131 -2.63 8.29 -26.13
CA TYR A 131 -2.73 9.70 -26.51
C TYR A 131 -2.83 9.89 -28.03
N THR A 132 -2.41 8.88 -28.81
CA THR A 132 -2.50 8.88 -30.27
C THR A 132 -3.94 8.85 -30.76
N VAL A 133 -4.84 8.10 -30.12
CA VAL A 133 -6.25 8.06 -30.53
C VAL A 133 -6.98 9.35 -30.18
N GLU A 134 -6.73 9.95 -29.01
CA GLU A 134 -7.36 11.23 -28.65
C GLU A 134 -6.87 12.36 -29.59
N ASN A 135 -5.56 12.41 -29.88
CA ASN A 135 -5.00 13.38 -30.80
C ASN A 135 -5.51 13.16 -32.24
N LEU A 136 -5.63 11.90 -32.69
CA LEU A 136 -6.20 11.57 -34.01
C LEU A 136 -7.69 11.95 -34.11
N ILE A 137 -8.48 11.72 -33.06
CA ILE A 137 -9.89 12.14 -33.03
C ILE A 137 -9.99 13.66 -33.09
N ARG A 138 -9.17 14.38 -32.30
CA ARG A 138 -9.11 15.85 -32.33
C ARG A 138 -8.68 16.39 -33.71
N MET A 139 -7.67 15.79 -34.33
CA MET A 139 -7.20 16.14 -35.68
C MET A 139 -8.27 15.85 -36.74
N GLY A 140 -8.94 14.70 -36.64
CA GLY A 140 -10.03 14.31 -37.54
C GLY A 140 -11.23 15.27 -37.46
N MET A 141 -11.64 15.66 -36.25
CA MET A 141 -12.71 16.63 -36.04
C MET A 141 -12.36 18.02 -36.61
N ALA A 142 -11.13 18.51 -36.39
CA ALA A 142 -10.67 19.77 -36.96
C ALA A 142 -10.66 19.74 -38.49
N GLY A 143 -10.20 18.62 -39.09
CA GLY A 143 -10.22 18.42 -40.54
C GLY A 143 -11.64 18.42 -41.12
N LEU A 144 -12.57 17.69 -40.49
CA LEU A 144 -13.97 17.63 -40.92
C LEU A 144 -14.62 19.02 -40.93
N VAL A 145 -14.40 19.82 -39.88
CA VAL A 145 -14.92 21.18 -39.78
C VAL A 145 -14.39 22.07 -40.92
N LEU A 146 -13.11 21.99 -41.25
CA LEU A 146 -12.51 22.75 -42.36
C LEU A 146 -13.08 22.34 -43.71
N VAL A 147 -13.31 21.03 -43.93
CA VAL A 147 -13.93 20.54 -45.17
C VAL A 147 -15.36 21.06 -45.31
N VAL A 148 -16.16 21.00 -44.24
CA VAL A 148 -17.53 21.52 -44.24
C VAL A 148 -17.55 23.03 -44.50
N LEU A 149 -16.70 23.81 -43.82
CA LEU A 149 -16.57 25.24 -44.09
C LEU A 149 -16.14 25.52 -45.54
N GLY A 150 -15.18 24.76 -46.07
CA GLY A 150 -14.71 24.90 -47.44
C GLY A 150 -15.83 24.64 -48.46
N VAL A 151 -16.63 23.59 -48.26
CA VAL A 151 -17.78 23.27 -49.10
C VAL A 151 -18.84 24.36 -49.03
N LEU A 152 -19.17 24.86 -47.83
CA LEU A 152 -20.14 25.94 -47.65
C LEU A 152 -19.68 27.25 -48.32
N LEU A 153 -18.42 27.62 -48.16
CA LEU A 153 -17.84 28.80 -48.80
C LEU A 153 -17.80 28.66 -50.32
N PHE A 154 -17.51 27.46 -50.83
CA PHE A 154 -17.51 27.20 -52.27
C PHE A 154 -18.91 27.32 -52.86
N GLN A 155 -19.93 26.75 -52.21
CA GLN A 155 -21.33 26.89 -52.61
C GLN A 155 -21.75 28.37 -52.60
N ALA A 156 -21.45 29.10 -51.52
CA ALA A 156 -21.79 30.53 -51.42
C ALA A 156 -21.12 31.39 -52.50
N ARG A 157 -19.85 31.10 -52.84
CA ARG A 157 -19.14 31.74 -53.96
C ARG A 157 -19.82 31.45 -55.29
N ASN A 158 -20.25 30.21 -55.51
CA ASN A 158 -20.91 29.80 -56.74
C ASN A 158 -22.29 30.46 -56.88
N ASP A 159 -23.08 30.49 -55.81
CA ASP A 159 -24.39 31.17 -55.77
C ASP A 159 -24.26 32.67 -56.05
N THR A 160 -23.28 33.33 -55.45
CA THR A 160 -23.02 34.76 -55.69
C THR A 160 -22.56 35.02 -57.13
N ARG A 161 -21.78 34.11 -57.73
CA ARG A 161 -21.39 34.21 -59.14
C ARG A 161 -22.62 34.13 -60.05
N MET A 162 -23.51 33.18 -59.77
CA MET A 162 -24.73 32.95 -60.55
C MET A 162 -25.68 34.16 -60.49
N THR A 163 -25.86 34.77 -59.31
CA THR A 163 -26.70 35.98 -59.18
C THR A 163 -26.08 37.21 -59.86
N HIS A 164 -24.76 37.36 -59.84
CA HIS A 164 -24.08 38.48 -60.51
C HIS A 164 -24.12 38.38 -62.04
N HIS A 165 -24.22 37.17 -62.60
CA HIS A 165 -24.43 36.94 -64.04
C HIS A 165 -25.89 37.13 -64.45
N ALA A 166 -26.85 36.80 -63.59
CA ALA A 166 -28.28 37.06 -63.84
C ALA A 166 -28.65 38.55 -63.74
N ALA A 167 -27.99 39.31 -62.87
CA ALA A 167 -28.22 40.75 -62.70
C ALA A 167 -27.51 41.63 -63.76
N LYS A 168 -26.82 41.04 -64.74
CA LYS A 168 -26.07 41.76 -65.80
C LYS A 168 -26.64 41.54 -67.22
N MET A 169 -27.86 40.99 -67.32
CA MET A 169 -28.63 40.93 -68.58
C MET A 169 -29.76 41.96 -68.57
#